data_AF-A0A7V5X3U7-F1
#
_entry.id   AF-A0A7V5X3U7-F1
#
_cell.length_a   1.000
_cell.length_b   1.000
_cell.length_c   1.000
_cell.angle_alpha   90.00
_cell.angle_beta   90.00
_cell.angle_gamma   90.00
#
_symmetry.space_group_name_H-M   'P 1'
#
loop_
_entity.id
_entity.type
_entity.pdbx_description
1 polymer ?
#
loop_
_entity_poly.entity_id
_entity_poly.type
_entity_poly.pdbx_seq_one_letter_code
_entity_poly.pdbx_strand_id
1 'polypeptide(L)'
;MPIIYSIHNNGHYIHAVISEPITSDEFIEYEIAHAIDSRISPPVFELLEIRQGSLNNITTDDISKVISRRKEIEQAPTPHRCAIVPSINDNHAWNMAKFYEGMVLLHYPENVIVFGDVRTAKMWLGVE
;
A
#
# COMPACT_ATOMS: atom_id res chain seq x y z
N MET A 1 -10.94 6.55 9.16
CA MET A 1 -9.55 6.44 8.70
C MET A 1 -9.53 6.75 7.21
N PRO A 2 -8.60 7.59 6.74
CA PRO A 2 -8.52 8.01 5.34
C PRO A 2 -8.03 6.90 4.40
N ILE A 3 -7.51 5.80 4.97
CA ILE A 3 -7.22 4.54 4.30
C ILE A 3 -8.26 3.52 4.76
N ILE A 4 -8.96 2.91 3.81
CA ILE A 4 -9.88 1.81 4.04
C ILE A 4 -9.34 0.61 3.28
N TYR A 5 -9.16 -0.53 3.95
CA TYR A 5 -8.82 -1.78 3.27
C TYR A 5 -9.81 -2.89 3.59
N SER A 6 -9.95 -3.79 2.63
CA SER A 6 -10.80 -4.97 2.71
C SER A 6 -10.01 -6.21 2.31
N ILE A 7 -10.27 -7.32 2.99
CA ILE A 7 -9.58 -8.59 2.77
C ILE A 7 -10.57 -9.57 2.14
N HIS A 8 -10.14 -10.17 1.04
CA HIS A 8 -10.90 -11.07 0.18
C HIS A 8 -10.11 -12.36 -0.07
N ASN A 9 -10.72 -13.30 -0.79
CA ASN A 9 -10.07 -14.54 -1.21
C ASN A 9 -9.38 -15.28 -0.06
N ASN A 10 -10.08 -15.45 1.06
CA ASN A 10 -9.58 -16.13 2.26
C ASN A 10 -8.25 -15.57 2.80
N GLY A 11 -8.03 -14.26 2.67
CA GLY A 11 -6.82 -13.61 3.19
C GLY A 11 -5.75 -13.32 2.16
N HIS A 12 -5.92 -13.79 0.92
CA HIS A 12 -4.91 -13.63 -0.12
C HIS A 12 -5.00 -12.31 -0.88
N TYR A 13 -6.18 -11.69 -0.94
CA TYR A 13 -6.36 -10.44 -1.70
C TYR A 13 -6.76 -9.28 -0.79
N ILE A 14 -6.02 -8.19 -0.91
CA ILE A 14 -6.20 -6.98 -0.13
C ILE A 14 -6.54 -5.86 -1.10
N HIS A 15 -7.63 -5.16 -0.82
CA HIS A 15 -8.03 -3.98 -1.59
C HIS A 15 -8.06 -2.79 -0.66
N ALA A 16 -7.07 -1.92 -0.80
CA ALA A 16 -6.90 -0.70 -0.03
C ALA A 16 -7.20 0.53 -0.90
N VAL A 17 -7.88 1.51 -0.32
CA VAL A 17 -8.23 2.78 -0.95
C VAL A 17 -7.85 3.93 -0.03
N ILE A 18 -7.04 4.84 -0.53
CA ILE A 18 -6.68 6.10 0.13
C ILE A 18 -7.55 7.21 -0.46
N SER A 19 -8.62 7.59 0.25
CA SER A 19 -9.65 8.51 -0.29
C SER A 19 -9.48 9.97 0.12
N GLU A 20 -8.78 10.23 1.21
CA GLU A 20 -8.57 11.56 1.79
C GLU A 20 -7.08 11.80 2.02
N PRO A 21 -6.62 13.07 2.15
CA PRO A 21 -5.25 13.37 2.54
C PRO A 21 -4.86 12.62 3.82
N ILE A 22 -3.82 11.80 3.72
CA ILE A 22 -3.31 11.03 4.85
C ILE A 22 -2.20 11.76 5.56
N THR A 23 -2.18 11.64 6.87
CA THR A 23 -1.03 12.03 7.71
C THR A 23 -0.01 10.89 7.81
N SER A 24 1.19 11.24 8.28
CA SER A 24 2.25 10.27 8.57
C SER A 24 1.79 9.19 9.57
N ASP A 25 1.17 9.61 10.67
CA ASP A 25 0.73 8.69 11.72
C ASP A 25 -0.34 7.73 11.21
N GLU A 26 -1.30 8.20 10.41
CA GLU A 26 -2.33 7.36 9.80
C GLU A 26 -1.75 6.34 8.80
N PHE A 27 -0.72 6.73 8.05
CA PHE A 27 -0.01 5.81 7.17
C PHE A 27 0.73 4.73 7.97
N ILE A 28 1.39 5.11 9.06
CA ILE A 28 2.07 4.17 9.95
C ILE A 28 1.06 3.22 10.60
N GLU A 29 -0.06 3.75 11.12
CA GLU A 29 -1.12 2.94 11.70
C GLU A 29 -1.69 1.93 10.70
N TYR A 30 -1.90 2.35 9.45
CA TYR A 30 -2.30 1.45 8.37
C TYR A 30 -1.29 0.32 8.14
N GLU A 31 -0.02 0.64 7.95
CA GLU A 31 1.02 -0.36 7.66
C GLU A 31 1.25 -1.33 8.82
N ILE A 32 1.06 -0.87 10.05
CA ILE A 32 1.14 -1.71 11.25
C ILE A 32 -0.11 -2.57 11.39
N ALA A 33 -1.31 -2.01 11.22
CA ALA A 33 -2.56 -2.76 11.23
C ALA A 33 -2.54 -3.87 10.19
N HIS A 34 -2.06 -3.56 8.98
CA HIS A 34 -1.86 -4.50 7.89
C HIS A 34 -0.85 -5.60 8.27
N ALA A 35 0.28 -5.26 8.89
CA ALA A 35 1.30 -6.25 9.27
C ALA A 35 0.85 -7.25 10.35
N ILE A 36 -0.10 -6.88 11.21
CA ILE A 36 -0.58 -7.73 12.32
C ILE A 36 -1.96 -8.35 12.07
N ASP A 37 -2.60 -8.06 10.93
CA ASP A 37 -3.93 -8.56 10.65
C ASP A 37 -3.90 -10.07 10.36
N SER A 38 -4.32 -10.85 11.36
CA SER A 38 -4.39 -12.32 11.28
C SER A 38 -5.27 -12.88 10.16
N ARG A 39 -6.10 -12.05 9.51
CA ARG A 39 -6.91 -12.44 8.36
C ARG A 39 -6.09 -12.51 7.07
N ILE A 40 -4.92 -11.87 7.02
CA ILE A 40 -4.03 -11.86 5.85
C ILE A 40 -3.22 -13.16 5.83
N SER A 41 -3.15 -13.80 4.67
CA SER A 41 -2.49 -15.09 4.49
C SER A 41 -1.66 -15.13 3.20
N PRO A 42 -0.39 -15.56 3.25
CA PRO A 42 0.43 -15.74 2.06
C PRO A 42 -0.10 -16.81 1.10
N PRO A 43 0.05 -16.65 -0.22
CA PRO A 43 0.61 -15.48 -0.92
C PRO A 43 -0.33 -14.29 -0.84
N VAL A 44 0.24 -13.08 -0.73
CA VAL A 44 -0.54 -11.84 -0.59
C VAL A 44 -0.50 -11.03 -1.90
N PHE A 45 -1.66 -10.57 -2.31
CA PHE A 45 -1.90 -9.71 -3.46
C PHE A 45 -2.60 -8.44 -2.98
N GLU A 46 -2.02 -7.28 -3.23
CA GLU A 46 -2.59 -6.00 -2.81
C GLU A 46 -2.93 -5.14 -4.01
N LEU A 47 -4.13 -4.59 -4.04
CA LEU A 47 -4.52 -3.46 -4.88
C LEU A 47 -4.63 -2.22 -3.99
N LEU A 48 -3.80 -1.22 -4.28
CA LEU A 48 -3.81 0.06 -3.58
C LEU A 48 -4.27 1.19 -4.52
N GLU A 49 -5.49 1.66 -4.33
CA GLU A 49 -6.02 2.83 -5.04
C GLU A 49 -5.72 4.12 -4.29
N ILE A 50 -5.22 5.13 -5.00
CA ILE A 50 -4.84 6.42 -4.42
C ILE A 50 -5.68 7.51 -5.08
N ARG A 51 -6.56 8.16 -4.31
CA ARG A 51 -7.35 9.30 -4.81
C ARG A 51 -6.49 10.56 -4.93
N GLN A 52 -6.96 11.51 -5.74
CA GLN A 52 -6.22 12.72 -6.05
C GLN A 52 -5.84 13.50 -4.78
N GLY A 53 -4.56 13.82 -4.64
CA GLY A 53 -4.05 14.65 -3.54
C GLY A 53 -4.02 13.95 -2.17
N SER A 54 -4.30 12.64 -2.13
CA SER A 54 -4.33 11.92 -0.86
C SER A 54 -2.94 11.69 -0.26
N LEU A 55 -1.88 11.69 -1.08
CA LEU A 55 -0.48 11.49 -0.65
C LEU A 55 0.33 12.76 -0.41
N ASN A 56 -0.30 13.94 -0.43
CA ASN A 56 0.43 15.22 -0.43
C ASN A 56 1.36 15.44 0.78
N ASN A 57 1.10 14.75 1.89
CA ASN A 57 1.83 14.92 3.14
C ASN A 57 2.75 13.75 3.49
N ILE A 58 2.89 12.74 2.62
CA ILE A 58 3.75 11.59 2.88
C ILE A 58 5.17 11.84 2.37
N THR A 59 6.13 11.60 3.26
CA THR A 59 7.55 11.79 3.01
C THR A 59 8.33 10.47 3.13
N THR A 60 9.58 10.49 2.68
CA THR A 60 10.51 9.34 2.84
C THR A 60 10.87 9.06 4.31
N ASP A 61 10.79 10.08 5.18
CA ASP A 61 10.99 9.90 6.62
C ASP A 61 9.86 9.05 7.21
N ASP A 62 8.64 9.18 6.68
CA ASP A 62 7.48 8.41 7.14
C ASP A 62 7.61 6.93 6.79
N ILE A 63 8.14 6.60 5.60
CA ILE A 63 8.51 5.22 5.25
C ILE A 63 9.52 4.64 6.25
N SER A 64 10.52 5.43 6.64
CA SER A 64 11.55 5.02 7.59
C SER A 64 10.96 4.77 8.99
N LYS A 65 9.96 5.55 9.39
CA LYS A 65 9.19 5.33 10.63
C LYS A 65 8.40 4.03 10.58
N VAL A 66 7.73 3.72 9.46
CA VAL A 66 7.04 2.44 9.29
C VAL A 66 8.00 1.27 9.48
N ILE A 67 9.15 1.29 8.79
CA ILE A 67 10.15 0.23 8.89
C ILE A 67 10.64 0.08 10.34
N SER A 68 10.91 1.19 11.02
CA SER A 68 11.35 1.18 12.42
C SER A 68 10.26 0.60 13.33
N ARG A 69 9.00 1.01 13.14
CA ARG A 69 7.88 0.55 13.94
C ARG A 69 7.57 -0.94 13.72
N ARG A 70 7.71 -1.45 12.50
CA ARG A 70 7.61 -2.89 12.19
C ARG A 70 8.68 -3.72 12.91
N LYS A 71 9.91 -3.20 12.99
CA LYS A 71 10.99 -3.84 13.76
C LYS A 71 10.68 -3.90 15.25
N GLU A 72 10.10 -2.84 15.82
CA GLU A 72 9.73 -2.79 17.24
C GLU A 72 8.66 -3.82 17.63
N ILE A 73 7.75 -4.15 16.71
CA ILE A 73 6.71 -5.17 16.93
C ILE A 73 7.14 -6.57 16.45
N GLU A 74 8.42 -6.75 16.10
CA GLU A 74 9.01 -8.00 15.62
C GLU A 74 8.27 -8.61 14.40
N GLN A 75 7.61 -7.77 13.59
CA GLN A 75 6.93 -8.21 12.38
C GLN A 75 7.86 -8.08 11.18
N ALA A 76 8.22 -9.22 10.61
CA ALA A 76 8.95 -9.27 9.36
C ALA A 76 8.06 -8.78 8.20
N PRO A 77 8.65 -8.17 7.15
CA PRO A 77 7.93 -7.90 5.91
C PRO A 77 7.31 -9.19 5.37
N THR A 78 6.01 -9.18 5.10
CA THR A 78 5.35 -10.27 4.37
C THR A 78 5.53 -10.02 2.89
N PRO A 79 6.21 -10.92 2.14
CA PRO A 79 6.36 -10.77 0.70
C PRO A 79 5.00 -10.73 0.01
N HIS A 80 4.78 -9.74 -0.85
CA HIS A 80 3.52 -9.61 -1.55
C HIS A 80 3.62 -8.82 -2.86
N ARG A 81 2.69 -9.09 -3.78
CA ARG A 81 2.57 -8.37 -5.05
C ARG A 81 1.61 -7.21 -4.87
N CYS A 82 2.08 -5.99 -5.09
CA CYS A 82 1.28 -4.78 -4.90
C CYS A 82 1.06 -4.05 -6.23
N ALA A 83 -0.20 -3.84 -6.58
CA ALA A 83 -0.59 -2.99 -7.70
C ALA A 83 -1.05 -1.63 -7.18
N ILE A 84 -0.34 -0.58 -7.54
CA ILE A 84 -0.67 0.80 -7.16
C ILE A 84 -1.44 1.44 -8.31
N VAL A 85 -2.60 2.02 -8.02
CA VAL A 85 -3.44 2.71 -9.00
C VAL A 85 -3.68 4.15 -8.55
N PRO A 86 -2.84 5.10 -8.99
CA PRO A 86 -3.06 6.52 -8.72
C PRO A 86 -4.23 7.07 -9.51
N SER A 87 -4.87 8.10 -8.95
CA SER A 87 -5.82 8.91 -9.68
C SER A 87 -5.16 9.55 -10.91
N ILE A 88 -5.81 9.40 -12.07
CA ILE A 88 -5.35 9.99 -13.35
C ILE A 88 -5.20 11.52 -13.31
N ASN A 89 -5.85 12.18 -12.36
CA ASN A 89 -5.81 13.63 -12.19
C ASN A 89 -4.76 14.09 -11.16
N ASP A 90 -3.95 13.17 -10.64
CA ASP A 90 -2.91 13.50 -9.69
C ASP A 90 -1.67 14.02 -10.42
N ASN A 91 -1.39 15.31 -10.22
CA ASN A 91 -0.28 16.01 -10.88
C ASN A 91 1.02 15.91 -10.07
N HIS A 92 1.06 15.17 -8.96
CA HIS A 92 2.22 15.10 -8.07
C HIS A 92 3.04 13.83 -8.31
N ALA A 93 3.57 13.70 -9.54
CA ALA A 93 4.39 12.56 -9.97
C ALA A 93 5.57 12.26 -9.03
N TRP A 94 6.15 13.29 -8.41
CA TRP A 94 7.25 13.16 -7.45
C TRP A 94 6.84 12.46 -6.15
N ASN A 95 5.65 12.78 -5.62
CA ASN A 95 5.14 12.14 -4.40
C ASN A 95 4.79 10.68 -4.69
N MET A 96 4.27 10.38 -5.88
CA MET A 96 3.99 9.02 -6.33
C MET A 96 5.27 8.17 -6.48
N ALA A 97 6.34 8.73 -7.03
CA ALA A 97 7.61 8.02 -7.20
C ALA A 97 8.26 7.66 -5.85
N LYS A 98 8.27 8.60 -4.89
CA LYS A 98 8.76 8.34 -3.53
C LYS A 98 7.92 7.33 -2.77
N PHE A 99 6.60 7.44 -2.93
CA PHE A 99 5.67 6.48 -2.36
C PHE A 99 5.95 5.08 -2.89
N TYR A 100 6.10 4.93 -4.21
CA TYR A 100 6.47 3.68 -4.86
C TYR A 100 7.79 3.08 -4.32
N GLU A 101 8.85 3.89 -4.20
CA GLU A 101 10.13 3.43 -3.61
C GLU A 101 9.93 2.91 -2.19
N GLY A 102 9.11 3.59 -1.39
CA GLY A 102 8.77 3.16 -0.03
C GLY A 102 8.02 1.82 -0.01
N MET A 103 7.04 1.64 -0.89
CA MET A 103 6.29 0.38 -0.99
C MET A 103 7.19 -0.78 -1.39
N VAL A 104 8.14 -0.57 -2.32
CA VAL A 104 9.12 -1.60 -2.70
C VAL A 104 9.96 -2.04 -1.50
N LEU A 105 10.37 -1.11 -0.63
CA LEU A 105 11.13 -1.43 0.58
C LEU A 105 10.27 -2.17 1.61
N LEU A 106 9.02 -1.75 1.78
CA LEU A 106 8.10 -2.35 2.75
C LEU A 106 7.67 -3.76 2.34
N HIS A 107 7.58 -4.05 1.05
CA HIS A 107 6.93 -5.24 0.48
C HIS A 107 7.92 -6.25 -0.14
N TYR A 108 9.21 -6.05 0.14
CA TYR A 108 10.38 -6.82 -0.30
C TYR A 108 10.14 -8.33 -0.58
N PRO A 109 10.63 -8.90 -1.70
CA PRO A 109 11.18 -8.32 -2.92
C PRO A 109 10.26 -8.49 -4.15
N GLU A 110 8.95 -8.69 -3.97
CA GLU A 110 8.04 -8.93 -5.10
C GLU A 110 7.40 -7.66 -5.68
N ASN A 111 7.02 -7.78 -6.95
CA ASN A 111 6.65 -6.70 -7.86
C ASN A 111 5.65 -5.70 -7.27
N VAL A 112 6.11 -4.51 -6.88
CA VAL A 112 5.24 -3.33 -6.83
C VAL A 112 5.16 -2.80 -8.26
N ILE A 113 3.97 -2.61 -8.81
CA ILE A 113 3.78 -2.05 -10.16
C ILE A 113 2.71 -0.97 -10.11
N VAL A 114 2.97 0.14 -10.80
CA VAL A 114 2.00 1.23 -10.97
C VAL A 114 1.19 1.01 -12.25
N PHE A 115 -0.14 1.10 -12.14
CA PHE A 115 -1.07 0.97 -13.25
C PHE A 115 -1.90 2.23 -13.45
N GLY A 116 -2.30 2.52 -14.68
CA GLY A 116 -3.19 3.65 -14.99
C GLY A 116 -4.66 3.41 -14.66
N ASP A 117 -5.06 2.16 -14.43
CA ASP A 117 -6.44 1.80 -14.13
C ASP A 117 -6.57 0.52 -13.29
N VAL A 118 -7.67 0.43 -12.53
CA VAL A 118 -7.97 -0.67 -11.61
C VAL A 118 -8.16 -2.00 -12.35
N ARG A 119 -8.76 -1.98 -13.54
CA ARG A 119 -9.07 -3.22 -14.27
C ARG A 119 -7.78 -3.93 -14.71
N THR A 120 -6.84 -3.19 -15.28
CA THR A 120 -5.54 -3.74 -15.69
C THR A 120 -4.73 -4.23 -14.48
N ALA A 121 -4.76 -3.47 -13.37
CA ALA A 121 -4.11 -3.87 -12.12
C ALA A 121 -4.67 -5.21 -11.58
N LYS A 122 -5.99 -5.34 -11.53
CA LYS A 122 -6.69 -6.57 -11.11
C LYS A 122 -6.34 -7.76 -11.99
N MET A 123 -6.35 -7.59 -13.32
CA MET A 123 -5.95 -8.63 -14.27
C MET A 123 -4.51 -9.10 -14.04
N TRP A 124 -3.58 -8.18 -13.76
CA TRP A 124 -2.19 -8.52 -13.47
C TRP A 124 -2.02 -9.25 -12.13
N LEU A 125 -2.79 -8.85 -11.11
CA LEU A 125 -2.85 -9.55 -9.82
C LEU A 125 -3.52 -10.92 -9.91
N GLY A 126 -4.31 -11.19 -10.96
CA GLY A 126 -5.08 -12.42 -11.11
C GLY A 126 -6.34 -12.47 -10.25
N VAL A 127 -6.94 -11.30 -9.98
CA VAL A 127 -8.17 -11.14 -9.19
C VAL A 127 -9.26 -10.48 -10.04
N GLU A 128 -10.52 -10.89 -9.91
CA GLU A 128 -11.66 -10.35 -10.69
C GLU A 128 -12.29 -9.08 -10.06
#